data_AF-A0A6L9KQ28-F1
#
_entry.id   AF-A0A6L9KQ28-F1
#
_cell.length_a   1.000
_cell.length_b   1.000
_cell.length_c   1.000
_cell.angle_alpha   90.00
_cell.angle_beta   90.00
_cell.angle_gamma   90.00
#
_symmetry.space_group_name_H-M   'P 1'
#
loop_
_entity.id
_entity.type
_entity.pdbx_description
1 polymer ?
#
loop_
_entity_poly.entity_id
_entity_poly.type
_entity_poly.pdbx_seq_one_letter_code
_entity_poly.pdbx_strand_id
1 'polypeptide(L)' 'RNAPTKLMKELDYGKGYRYAHDEEGGFAAGERYLPDGMASPGFYRPVERGLEIRIAEKLRQLRALDLQHPKK' A
#
# COMPACT_ATOMS: atom_id res chain seq x y z
N ARG A 1 2.00 -10.37 -8.34
CA ARG A 1 3.45 -10.63 -8.56
C ARG A 1 3.66 -11.08 -9.99
N ASN A 2 4.84 -10.85 -10.56
CA ASN A 2 5.10 -11.15 -11.97
C ASN A 2 5.00 -12.67 -12.24
N ALA A 3 4.18 -13.02 -13.22
CA ALA A 3 3.92 -14.36 -13.78
C ALA A 3 3.75 -15.55 -12.78
N PRO A 4 2.57 -15.74 -12.15
CA PRO A 4 2.29 -16.98 -11.44
C PRO A 4 2.23 -18.15 -12.43
N THR A 5 2.99 -19.21 -12.15
CA THR A 5 2.87 -20.49 -12.86
C THR A 5 1.44 -21.03 -12.76
N LYS A 6 1.03 -21.97 -13.63
CA LYS A 6 -0.32 -22.57 -13.56
C LYS A 6 -0.67 -23.06 -12.14
N LEU A 7 0.30 -23.66 -11.46
CA LEU A 7 0.20 -24.10 -10.07
C LEU A 7 -0.10 -22.95 -9.09
N MET A 8 0.55 -21.79 -9.27
CA MET A 8 0.31 -20.62 -8.41
C MET A 8 -1.08 -20.01 -8.62
N LYS A 9 -1.61 -20.02 -9.85
CA LYS A 9 -2.99 -19.56 -10.12
C LYS A 9 -4.03 -20.46 -9.45
N GLU A 10 -3.81 -21.77 -9.42
CA GLU A 10 -4.68 -22.75 -8.77
C GLU A 10 -4.65 -22.64 -7.23
N LEU A 11 -3.53 -22.20 -6.67
CA LEU A 11 -3.35 -21.93 -5.24
C LEU A 11 -3.88 -20.55 -4.79
N ASP A 12 -4.65 -19.85 -5.63
CA ASP A 12 -5.15 -18.49 -5.36
C ASP A 12 -4.06 -17.43 -5.11
N TYR A 13 -2.81 -17.69 -5.52
CA TYR A 13 -1.72 -16.71 -5.44
C TYR A 13 -1.97 -15.58 -6.44
N GLY A 14 -2.59 -14.51 -5.96
CA GLY A 14 -2.89 -13.30 -6.73
C GLY A 14 -4.36 -12.88 -6.73
N LYS A 15 -5.27 -13.69 -6.18
CA LYS A 15 -6.64 -13.23 -5.91
C LYS A 15 -6.59 -12.19 -4.79
N GLY A 16 -6.93 -10.94 -5.11
CA GLY A 16 -6.91 -9.82 -4.17
C GLY A 16 -5.89 -8.73 -4.48
N TYR A 17 -5.12 -8.83 -5.57
CA TYR A 17 -4.29 -7.70 -6.01
C TYR A 17 -5.18 -6.52 -6.44
N ARG A 18 -5.16 -5.45 -5.64
CA ARG A 18 -5.86 -4.21 -5.93
C ARG A 18 -5.01 -3.33 -6.83
N TYR A 19 -5.51 -3.05 -8.03
CA TYR A 19 -4.84 -2.16 -8.97
C TYR A 19 -5.15 -0.71 -8.60
N ALA A 20 -4.19 -0.04 -7.96
CA ALA A 20 -4.39 1.29 -7.38
C ALA A 20 -4.88 2.36 -8.38
N HIS A 21 -4.60 2.21 -9.67
CA HIS A 21 -5.04 3.17 -10.69
C HIS A 21 -6.55 3.11 -11.00
N ASP A 22 -7.21 2.00 -10.69
CA ASP A 22 -8.67 1.87 -10.85
C ASP A 22 -9.41 2.37 -9.59
N GLU A 23 -8.67 2.77 -8.55
CA GLU A 23 -9.23 3.23 -7.28
C GLU A 23 -9.27 4.75 -7.17
N GLU A 24 -10.20 5.24 -6.36
CA GLU A 24 -10.41 6.66 -6.14
C GLU A 24 -9.12 7.32 -5.61
N GLY A 25 -8.64 8.34 -6.35
CA GLY A 25 -7.38 9.01 -6.01
C GLY A 25 -6.10 8.26 -6.37
N GLY A 26 -6.21 7.15 -7.12
CA GLY A 26 -5.05 6.38 -7.60
C GLY A 26 -4.30 5.64 -6.49
N PHE A 27 -4.98 5.33 -5.38
CA PHE A 27 -4.38 4.74 -4.19
C PHE A 27 -5.27 3.65 -3.59
N ALA A 28 -4.71 2.44 -3.45
CA ALA A 28 -5.41 1.32 -2.85
C ALA A 28 -5.36 1.36 -1.32
N ALA A 29 -6.23 2.17 -0.72
CA ALA A 29 -6.29 2.34 0.73
C ALA A 29 -6.55 0.99 1.45
N GLY A 30 -5.76 0.71 2.47
CA GLY A 30 -5.84 -0.53 3.26
C GLY A 30 -5.11 -1.74 2.65
N GLU A 31 -4.48 -1.60 1.48
CA GLU A 31 -3.62 -2.62 0.88
C GLU A 31 -2.32 -2.79 1.69
N ARG A 32 -1.85 -4.03 1.86
CA ARG A 32 -0.61 -4.33 2.58
C ARG A 32 0.45 -4.82 1.62
N TYR A 33 1.46 -3.98 1.39
CA TYR A 33 2.56 -4.29 0.48
C TYR A 33 3.72 -5.06 1.13
N LEU A 34 3.81 -5.05 2.45
CA LEU A 34 4.82 -5.80 3.21
C LEU A 34 4.29 -7.19 3.59
N PRO A 35 5.17 -8.18 3.81
CA PRO A 35 4.75 -9.50 4.27
C PRO A 35 3.89 -9.43 5.54
N ASP A 36 2.90 -10.32 5.63
CA ASP A 36 2.11 -10.49 6.84
C ASP A 36 3.00 -10.88 8.03
N GLY A 37 2.70 -10.33 9.21
CA GLY A 37 3.51 -10.52 10.42
C GLY A 37 4.78 -9.65 10.51
N MET A 38 5.13 -8.92 9.46
CA MET A 38 6.23 -7.95 9.53
C MET A 38 5.76 -6.64 10.20
N ALA A 39 6.50 -6.17 11.21
CA ALA A 39 6.31 -4.85 11.77
C ALA A 39 6.67 -3.76 10.74
N SER A 40 5.97 -2.62 10.78
CA SER A 40 6.27 -1.52 9.86
C SER A 40 7.68 -0.99 10.11
N PRO A 41 8.59 -1.07 9.12
CA PRO A 41 10.02 -0.82 9.33
C PRO A 41 10.36 0.67 9.46
N GLY A 42 9.43 1.58 9.14
CA GLY A 42 9.61 3.02 9.33
C GLY A 42 10.84 3.59 8.61
N PHE A 43 11.23 2.99 7.47
CA PHE A 43 12.46 3.30 6.73
C PHE A 43 12.56 4.75 6.27
N TYR A 44 11.44 5.36 5.88
CA TYR A 44 11.40 6.75 5.42
C TYR A 44 10.68 7.64 6.45
N ARG A 45 11.40 8.69 6.89
CA ARG A 45 10.94 9.69 7.86
C ARG A 45 11.25 11.07 7.29
N PRO A 46 10.33 11.66 6.50
CA PRO A 46 10.56 12.97 5.89
C PRO A 46 10.74 14.02 7.00
N VAL A 47 11.59 15.02 6.74
CA VAL A 47 11.73 16.18 7.62
C VAL A 47 10.97 17.38 7.06
N GLU A 48 10.65 18.35 7.92
CA GLU A 48 9.89 19.55 7.54
C GLU A 48 10.79 20.59 6.86
N ARG A 49 11.46 20.21 5.76
CA ARG A 49 12.32 21.09 4.95
C ARG A 49 12.14 20.86 3.45
N GLY A 50 12.06 21.96 2.70
CA GLY A 50 12.01 21.92 1.24
C GLY A 50 10.84 21.09 0.71
N LEU A 51 11.11 20.24 -0.29
CA LEU A 51 10.08 19.41 -0.91
C LEU A 51 9.53 18.33 0.03
N GLU A 52 10.31 17.92 1.03
CA GLU A 52 9.89 16.88 1.97
C GLU A 52 8.67 17.28 2.80
N ILE A 53 8.39 18.59 2.95
CA ILE A 53 7.15 19.07 3.58
C ILE A 53 5.92 18.53 2.83
N ARG A 54 5.91 18.67 1.49
CA ARG A 54 4.81 18.18 0.65
C ARG A 54 4.73 16.66 0.63
N ILE A 55 5.88 15.98 0.65
CA ILE A 55 5.93 14.52 0.73
C ILE A 55 5.37 14.04 2.08
N ALA A 56 5.73 14.70 3.18
CA ALA A 56 5.22 14.41 4.52
C ALA A 56 3.70 14.63 4.59
N GLU A 57 3.20 15.73 4.04
CA GLU A 57 1.75 15.99 3.91
C GLU A 57 1.03 14.87 3.16
N LYS A 58 1.54 14.48 1.98
CA LYS A 58 0.95 13.40 1.20
C LYS A 58 0.99 12.07 1.96
N LEU A 59 2.10 11.72 2.59
CA LEU A 59 2.22 10.50 3.39
C LEU A 59 1.25 10.49 4.59
N ARG A 60 1.03 11.63 5.25
CA ARG A 60 0.03 11.76 6.32
C ARG A 60 -1.38 11.51 5.79
N GLN A 61 -1.73 12.06 4.63
CA GLN A 61 -3.03 11.83 3.98
C GLN A 61 -3.24 10.35 3.62
N LEU A 62 -2.25 9.71 2.99
CA LEU A 62 -2.34 8.30 2.63
C LEU A 62 -2.54 7.39 3.85
N ARG A 63 -1.79 7.64 4.94
CA ARG A 63 -1.98 6.91 6.20
C ARG A 63 -3.36 7.12 6.82
N ALA A 64 -3.93 8.32 6.70
CA ALA A 64 -5.28 8.57 7.17
C ALA A 64 -6.33 7.78 6.36
N LEU A 65 -6.16 7.71 5.04
CA LEU A 65 -7.00 6.86 4.18
C LEU A 65 -6.89 5.38 4.55
N ASP A 66 -5.68 4.89 4.81
CA ASP A 66 -5.45 3.51 5.26
C ASP A 66 -6.14 3.20 6.60
N LEU A 67 -6.17 4.16 7.53
CA LEU A 67 -6.84 4.00 8.83
C LEU A 67 -8.36 4.06 8.74
N GLN A 68 -8.90 4.87 7.81
CA GLN A 68 -10.33 5.01 7.59
C GLN A 68 -10.92 3.84 6.78
N HIS A 69 -10.08 3.16 5.99
CA HIS A 69 -10.51 1.99 5.25
C HIS A 69 -10.78 0.82 6.23
N PRO A 70 -12.03 0.31 6.32
CA PRO A 70 -12.32 -0.83 7.18
C PRO A 70 -11.51 -2.03 6.71
N LYS A 71 -10.85 -2.72 7.65
CA LYS A 71 -10.28 -4.04 7.37
C LYS A 71 -11.44 -4.98 7.06
N LYS A 72 -11.49 -5.52 5.85
CA LYS A 72 -12.32 -6.70 5.54
C LYS A 72 -11.73 -7.93 6.21
#